data_AF-A0A7J5ZWE2-F1
#
_entry.id   AF-A0A7J5ZWE2-F1
#
_cell.length_a   1.000
_cell.length_b   1.000
_cell.length_c   1.000
_cell.angle_alpha   90.00
_cell.angle_beta   90.00
_cell.angle_gamma   90.00
#
_symmetry.space_group_name_H-M   'P 1'
#
loop_
_entity.id
_entity.type
_entity.pdbx_description
1 polymer ?
#
loop_
_entity_poly.entity_id
_entity_poly.type
_entity_poly.pdbx_seq_one_letter_code
_entity_poly.pdbx_strand_id
1 'polypeptide(L)'
;MVLLISVTLLFSVCGIGAYIPHRYHFVNENKTWSEAQNYCRVKYTDLASINDMGEMMKLNYTLKNETVKKAWIGLQREGIGEWQWSLADQTYTYRNWSSREPNN
;
A
#
# COMPACT_ATOMS: atom_id res chain seq x y z
N MET A 1 6.56 -23.67 54.15
CA MET A 1 7.60 -23.10 53.27
C MET A 1 8.09 -24.18 52.32
N VAL A 2 7.51 -24.28 51.12
CA VAL A 2 8.18 -24.69 49.87
C VAL A 2 7.44 -23.93 48.76
N LEU A 3 8.21 -23.19 47.99
CA LEU A 3 7.83 -22.35 46.87
C LEU A 3 7.50 -23.25 45.66
N LEU A 4 6.37 -23.01 44.98
CA LEU A 4 6.17 -23.44 43.59
C LEU A 4 5.70 -22.22 42.79
N ILE A 5 6.67 -21.37 42.45
CA ILE A 5 6.55 -20.42 41.35
C ILE A 5 6.71 -21.23 40.05
N SER A 6 6.08 -20.77 38.97
CA SER A 6 6.16 -21.23 37.57
C SER A 6 5.41 -22.53 37.27
N VAL A 7 4.36 -22.53 36.44
CA VAL A 7 4.32 -21.96 35.09
C VAL A 7 2.98 -21.27 34.85
N THR A 8 2.92 -19.94 34.93
CA THR A 8 1.92 -19.23 34.14
C THR A 8 2.28 -19.50 32.69
N LEU A 9 1.41 -20.21 31.96
CA LEU A 9 1.44 -20.22 30.50
C LEU A 9 1.18 -18.78 30.06
N LEU A 10 2.23 -17.97 30.03
CA LEU A 10 2.34 -16.91 29.06
C LEU A 10 2.37 -17.66 27.73
N PHE A 11 1.18 -17.90 27.17
CA PHE A 11 1.05 -17.94 25.73
C PHE A 11 1.47 -16.56 25.26
N SER A 12 2.79 -16.37 25.21
CA SER A 12 3.41 -15.41 24.33
C SER A 12 3.00 -15.91 22.96
N VAL A 13 1.79 -15.50 22.54
CA VAL A 13 1.45 -15.50 21.13
C VAL A 13 2.45 -14.52 20.58
N CYS A 14 3.60 -15.07 20.18
CA CYS A 14 4.58 -14.38 19.37
C CYS A 14 3.74 -13.74 18.29
N GLY A 15 3.67 -12.41 18.33
CA GLY A 15 2.86 -11.62 17.41
C GLY A 15 3.46 -11.81 16.03
N ILE A 16 3.06 -12.87 15.35
CA ILE A 16 3.15 -12.93 13.91
C ILE A 16 2.10 -11.90 13.50
N GLY A 17 2.53 -10.65 13.30
CA GLY A 17 1.70 -9.66 12.64
C GLY A 17 1.21 -10.34 11.36
N ALA A 18 -0.08 -10.63 11.29
CA ALA A 18 -0.62 -11.33 10.15
C ALA A 18 -0.32 -10.47 8.93
N TYR A 19 0.51 -10.97 8.01
CA TYR A 19 0.73 -10.29 6.73
C TYR A 19 -0.56 -10.40 5.94
N ILE A 20 -1.32 -9.30 5.89
CA ILE A 20 -2.54 -9.21 5.10
C ILE A 20 -2.13 -8.67 3.73
N PRO A 21 -2.16 -9.49 2.66
CA PRO A 21 -1.78 -9.02 1.35
C PRO A 21 -2.76 -7.95 0.85
N HIS A 22 -2.23 -6.89 0.23
CA HIS A 22 -3.06 -5.91 -0.46
C HIS A 22 -3.92 -6.55 -1.56
N ARG A 23 -5.18 -6.09 -1.63
CA ARG A 23 -6.12 -6.40 -2.71
C ARG A 23 -6.35 -5.13 -3.53
N TYR A 24 -6.04 -5.20 -4.81
CA TYR A 24 -6.16 -4.06 -5.73
C TYR A 24 -7.48 -4.10 -6.50
N HIS A 25 -8.01 -2.90 -6.75
CA HIS A 25 -9.23 -2.68 -7.52
C HIS A 25 -8.95 -1.57 -8.53
N PHE A 26 -9.19 -1.84 -9.82
CA PHE A 26 -9.12 -0.82 -10.84
C PHE A 26 -10.46 -0.07 -10.95
N VAL A 27 -10.39 1.26 -11.00
CA VAL A 27 -11.55 2.14 -11.16
C VAL A 27 -11.37 2.92 -12.46
N ASN A 28 -12.19 2.64 -13.45
CA ASN A 28 -12.13 3.27 -14.76
C ASN A 28 -12.98 4.54 -14.82
N GLU A 29 -12.61 5.54 -14.01
CA GLU A 29 -13.25 6.86 -14.00
C GLU A 29 -12.19 7.95 -14.17
N ASN A 30 -12.44 8.92 -15.05
CA ASN A 30 -11.52 10.04 -15.24
C ASN A 30 -11.62 11.01 -14.06
N LYS A 31 -10.56 11.08 -13.26
CA LYS A 31 -10.48 11.90 -12.04
C LYS A 31 -9.10 12.53 -11.92
N THR A 32 -9.01 13.70 -11.29
CA THR A 32 -7.74 14.21 -10.76
C THR A 32 -7.22 13.30 -9.64
N TRP A 33 -5.95 13.42 -9.28
CA TRP A 33 -5.36 12.61 -8.20
C TRP A 33 -6.16 12.76 -6.89
N SER A 34 -6.49 13.99 -6.49
CA SER A 34 -7.23 14.26 -5.25
C SER A 34 -8.66 13.71 -5.28
N GLU A 35 -9.35 13.81 -6.42
CA GLU A 35 -10.67 13.20 -6.59
C GLU A 35 -10.63 11.67 -6.54
N ALA A 36 -9.59 11.06 -7.14
CA ALA A 36 -9.39 9.61 -7.11
C ALA A 36 -9.09 9.12 -5.69
N GLN A 37 -8.25 9.83 -4.95
CA GLN A 37 -7.97 9.55 -3.53
C GLN A 37 -9.24 9.61 -2.68
N ASN A 38 -9.99 10.71 -2.80
CA ASN A 38 -11.23 10.88 -2.06
C ASN A 38 -12.25 9.78 -2.40
N TYR A 39 -12.40 9.45 -3.69
CA TYR A 39 -13.26 8.36 -4.13
C TYR A 39 -12.85 7.02 -3.51
N CYS A 40 -11.55 6.69 -3.55
CA CYS A 40 -11.04 5.45 -2.97
C CYS A 40 -11.23 5.39 -1.45
N ARG A 41 -11.08 6.50 -0.72
CA ARG A 41 -11.34 6.53 0.73
C ARG A 41 -12.82 6.40 1.10
N VAL A 42 -13.72 6.83 0.22
CA VAL A 42 -15.18 6.71 0.43
C VAL A 42 -15.70 5.31 0.06
N LYS A 43 -15.14 4.69 -0.99
CA LYS A 43 -15.64 3.42 -1.54
C LYS A 43 -14.80 2.19 -1.18
N TYR A 44 -13.55 2.40 -0.84
CA TYR A 44 -12.53 1.38 -0.56
C TYR A 44 -11.68 1.83 0.64
N THR A 45 -10.38 1.55 0.63
CA THR A 45 -9.44 1.99 1.68
C THR A 45 -8.74 3.31 1.31
N ASP A 46 -7.94 3.33 0.25
CA ASP A 46 -7.22 4.50 -0.27
C ASP A 46 -6.73 4.15 -1.71
N LEU A 47 -6.04 5.08 -2.38
CA LEU A 47 -5.23 4.75 -3.54
C LEU A 47 -4.12 3.75 -3.20
N ALA A 48 -3.75 2.93 -4.18
CA ALA A 48 -2.81 1.83 -4.02
C ALA A 48 -1.42 2.28 -3.53
N SER A 49 -0.92 1.66 -2.47
CA SER A 49 0.51 1.61 -2.12
C SER A 49 1.16 0.35 -2.70
N ILE A 50 2.47 0.43 -2.95
CA ILE A 50 3.26 -0.66 -3.52
C ILE A 50 4.57 -0.77 -2.75
N ASN A 51 4.68 -1.80 -1.91
CA ASN A 51 5.81 -1.98 -1.00
C ASN A 51 6.88 -2.95 -1.52
N ASP A 52 6.56 -3.74 -2.55
CA ASP A 52 7.48 -4.71 -3.12
C ASP A 52 7.12 -5.10 -4.57
N MET A 53 7.96 -5.94 -5.17
CA MET A 53 7.74 -6.44 -6.54
C MET A 53 6.51 -7.34 -6.65
N GLY A 54 6.15 -8.09 -5.60
CA GLY A 54 4.97 -8.96 -5.61
C GLY A 54 3.68 -8.15 -5.65
N GLU A 55 3.63 -7.03 -4.92
CA GLU A 55 2.56 -6.05 -5.00
C GLU A 55 2.47 -5.39 -6.38
N MET A 56 3.60 -5.03 -6.98
CA MET A 56 3.65 -4.53 -8.36
C MET A 56 3.08 -5.55 -9.35
N MET A 57 3.42 -6.84 -9.21
CA MET A 57 2.86 -7.91 -10.04
C MET A 57 1.34 -8.06 -9.86
N LYS A 58 0.83 -7.98 -8.63
CA LYS A 58 -0.61 -8.03 -8.34
C LYS A 58 -1.35 -6.85 -8.95
N LEU A 59 -0.78 -5.65 -8.87
CA LEU A 59 -1.33 -4.44 -9.50
C LEU A 59 -1.40 -4.61 -11.03
N ASN A 60 -0.31 -5.06 -11.66
CA ASN A 60 -0.28 -5.32 -13.10
C ASN A 60 -1.29 -6.40 -13.52
N TYR A 61 -1.45 -7.46 -12.71
CA TYR A 61 -2.45 -8.49 -12.96
C TYR A 61 -3.88 -7.93 -12.91
N THR A 62 -4.14 -6.97 -12.02
CA THR A 62 -5.45 -6.29 -11.92
C THR A 62 -5.76 -5.48 -13.18
N LEU A 63 -4.74 -4.95 -13.84
CA LEU A 63 -4.87 -4.14 -15.05
C LEU A 63 -4.78 -4.96 -16.36
N LYS A 64 -4.50 -6.26 -16.30
CA LYS A 64 -4.12 -7.07 -17.48
C LYS A 64 -5.14 -7.07 -18.63
N ASN A 65 -6.43 -6.91 -18.30
CA ASN A 65 -7.55 -6.92 -19.25
C ASN A 65 -8.05 -5.51 -19.58
N GLU A 66 -7.46 -4.49 -18.95
CA GLU A 66 -7.87 -3.11 -19.10
C GLU A 66 -7.09 -2.47 -20.25
N THR A 67 -7.76 -1.63 -21.05
CA THR A 67 -7.14 -0.94 -22.18
C THR A 67 -6.47 0.38 -21.80
N VAL A 68 -6.35 0.66 -20.50
CA VAL A 68 -5.82 1.92 -19.99
C VAL A 68 -4.30 1.96 -20.02
N LYS A 69 -3.76 3.15 -20.33
CA LYS A 69 -2.31 3.37 -20.39
C LYS A 69 -1.70 3.83 -19.07
N LYS A 70 -2.51 4.41 -18.17
CA LYS A 70 -2.09 5.02 -16.91
C LYS A 70 -3.24 4.97 -15.89
N ALA A 71 -2.89 4.85 -14.62
CA ALA A 71 -3.82 4.91 -13.50
C ALA A 71 -3.16 5.65 -12.32
N TRP A 72 -3.96 6.33 -11.50
CA TRP A 72 -3.45 6.95 -10.28
C TRP A 72 -3.10 5.89 -9.23
N ILE A 73 -1.99 6.11 -8.52
CA ILE A 73 -1.59 5.37 -7.33
C ILE A 73 -1.42 6.35 -6.16
N GLY A 74 -1.28 5.83 -4.95
CA GLY A 74 -1.24 6.64 -3.72
C GLY A 74 0.06 7.40 -3.50
N LEU A 75 1.04 7.31 -4.41
CA LEU A 75 2.33 7.97 -4.22
C LEU A 75 2.20 9.47 -4.51
N GLN A 76 2.50 10.30 -3.51
CA GLN A 76 2.46 11.76 -3.64
C GLN A 76 3.67 12.41 -2.97
N ARG A 77 3.93 13.66 -3.33
CA ARG A 77 4.83 14.57 -2.60
C ARG A 77 4.28 15.99 -2.69
N GLU A 78 4.55 16.80 -1.69
CA GLU A 78 4.22 18.22 -1.69
C GLU A 78 5.49 19.02 -2.02
N GLY A 79 5.50 19.69 -3.17
CA GLY A 79 6.64 20.50 -3.63
C GLY A 79 7.96 19.71 -3.71
N ILE A 80 8.98 20.19 -2.99
CA ILE A 80 10.31 19.55 -2.88
C ILE A 80 10.39 18.54 -1.72
N GLY A 81 9.25 18.20 -1.11
CA GLY A 81 9.18 17.24 -0.01
C GLY A 81 9.47 15.80 -0.42
N GLU A 82 9.42 14.91 0.58
CA GLU A 82 9.63 13.48 0.37
C GLU A 82 8.40 12.82 -0.27
N TRP A 83 8.66 11.77 -1.03
CA TRP A 83 7.62 10.88 -1.55
C TRP A 83 7.03 10.06 -0.41
N GLN A 84 5.71 10.09 -0.30
CA GLN A 84 4.95 9.38 0.71
C GLN A 84 3.71 8.75 0.10
N TRP A 85 3.31 7.61 0.65
CA TRP A 85 2.04 6.98 0.30
C TRP A 85 0.89 7.71 0.97
N SER A 86 -0.25 7.81 0.27
CA SER A 86 -1.48 8.39 0.81
C SER A 86 -2.09 7.55 1.92
N LEU A 87 -1.94 6.23 1.84
CA LEU A 87 -2.34 5.29 2.86
C LEU A 87 -1.37 5.37 4.05
N ALA A 88 -1.92 5.58 5.25
CA ALA A 88 -1.15 5.70 6.49
C ALA A 88 -0.31 4.44 6.78
N ASP A 89 0.76 4.62 7.55
CA ASP A 89 1.67 3.56 8.01
C ASP A 89 2.37 2.77 6.88
N GLN A 90 2.40 3.32 5.66
CA GLN A 90 3.12 2.76 4.53
C GLN A 90 4.45 3.48 4.33
N THR A 91 5.54 2.72 4.25
CA THR A 91 6.88 3.28 4.02
C THR A 91 7.22 3.30 2.54
N TYR A 92 7.75 4.43 2.05
CA TYR A 92 8.23 4.53 0.67
C TYR A 92 9.66 3.98 0.53
N THR A 93 9.78 2.66 0.47
CA THR A 93 11.06 1.94 0.32
C THR A 93 11.24 1.37 -1.07
N TYR A 94 10.17 0.82 -1.66
CA TYR A 94 10.18 0.28 -3.01
C TYR A 94 10.01 1.38 -4.06
N ARG A 95 10.80 1.29 -5.14
CA ARG A 95 10.82 2.26 -6.23
C ARG A 95 10.83 1.52 -7.57
N ASN A 96 9.91 1.89 -8.45
CA ASN A 96 9.83 1.34 -9.80
C ASN A 96 9.52 2.45 -10.82
N TRP A 97 10.38 3.48 -10.85
CA TRP A 97 10.24 4.61 -11.75
C TRP A 97 10.57 4.22 -13.19
N SER A 98 9.83 4.78 -14.14
CA SER A 98 10.18 4.73 -15.56
C SER A 98 11.50 5.46 -15.81
N SER A 99 12.12 5.18 -16.96
CA SER A 99 13.33 5.90 -17.38
C SER A 99 13.09 7.42 -17.36
N ARG A 100 14.00 8.16 -16.70
CA ARG A 100 13.94 9.62 -16.48
C ARG A 100 12.85 10.11 -15.52
N GLU A 101 12.29 9.23 -14.71
CA GLU A 101 11.39 9.58 -13.61
C GLU A 101 12.05 9.34 -12.24
N PRO A 102 11.67 10.09 -11.19
CA PRO A 102 10.76 11.23 -11.23
C PRO A 102 11.46 12.46 -11.83
N ASN A 103 10.87 13.06 -12.86
CA ASN A 103 11.24 14.42 -13.28
C ASN A 103 10.42 15.44 -12.46
N ASN A 104 11.07 16.53 -12.07
CA ASN A 104 10.47 17.58 -11.26
C ASN A 104 9.76 18.61 -12.14
#